data_AF-A0A929NYC7-F1
#
_entry.id   AF-A0A929NYC7-F1
#
_cell.length_a   1.000
_cell.length_b   1.000
_cell.length_c   1.000
_cell.angle_alpha   90.00
_cell.angle_beta   90.00
_cell.angle_gamma   90.00
#
_symmetry.space_group_name_H-M   'P 1'
#
loop_
_entity.id
_entity.type
_entity.pdbx_description
1 polymer ?
#
loop_
_entity_poly.entity_id
_entity_poly.type
_entity_poly.pdbx_seq_one_letter_code
_entity_poly.pdbx_strand_id
1 'polypeptide(L)'
;MKKIYLFLLLTTLMTSYSSSADDLTHEQWQFKQALDSFNDKETFQQLSNKLRNYPLYYYLRYKELNSNLKHVSTSEIQTFLSRYENSYFGKKLQKKWLFLLAKQGEWNNFLRFYTPNKSVKLQCYNLHAQIVTGKKVDIKIAKMLWLVDHSQPKSCDFVFDYLYQNSLVSEAMIWERIELLAKKNRFKLINSIAKRLNSKTWVQLWNKMHKNPNRTLANFAEPDLSITRKIILHGIRKLAKKQFTKAHKHWKLLQTKYAFSATQIGELQRDLAIASSKQDPMAMTFLTAINK
;
A
#
# COMPACT_ATOMS: atom_id res chain seq x y z
N MET A 1 56.07 69.01 -26.38
CA MET A 1 54.92 68.11 -26.09
C MET A 1 55.38 66.66 -26.17
N LYS A 2 55.62 65.99 -25.02
CA LYS A 2 55.77 64.53 -24.91
C LYS A 2 55.03 64.10 -23.65
N LYS A 3 53.95 63.33 -23.82
CA LYS A 3 53.11 62.81 -22.72
C LYS A 3 53.77 61.54 -22.17
N ILE A 4 54.10 61.53 -20.88
CA ILE A 4 54.56 60.37 -20.13
C ILE A 4 53.34 59.74 -19.48
N TYR A 5 53.04 58.48 -19.81
CA TYR A 5 51.97 57.69 -19.20
C TYR A 5 52.52 56.99 -17.96
N LEU A 6 51.99 57.35 -16.78
CA LEU A 6 52.30 56.71 -15.50
C LEU A 6 51.38 55.49 -15.33
N PHE A 7 51.96 54.29 -15.38
CA PHE A 7 51.24 53.02 -15.23
C PHE A 7 51.01 52.74 -13.74
N LEU A 8 49.74 52.79 -13.30
CA LEU A 8 49.34 52.52 -11.92
C LEU A 8 49.20 51.00 -11.74
N LEU A 9 50.16 50.38 -11.04
CA LEU A 9 50.15 48.96 -10.69
C LEU A 9 49.16 48.72 -9.53
N LEU A 10 47.99 48.16 -9.86
CA LEU A 10 46.97 47.76 -8.91
C LEU A 10 47.35 46.40 -8.29
N THR A 11 47.98 46.41 -7.12
CA THR A 11 48.30 45.19 -6.35
C THR A 11 47.03 44.66 -5.68
N THR A 12 46.40 43.67 -6.31
CA THR A 12 45.32 42.89 -5.73
C THR A 12 45.90 41.93 -4.69
N LEU A 13 45.70 42.21 -3.40
CA LEU A 13 45.92 41.23 -2.34
C LEU A 13 44.89 40.10 -2.50
N MET A 14 45.32 38.98 -3.09
CA MET A 14 44.60 37.72 -2.95
C MET A 14 44.77 37.22 -1.52
N THR A 15 43.76 37.47 -0.68
CA THR A 15 43.62 36.80 0.60
C THR A 15 43.20 35.35 0.32
N SER A 16 44.16 34.44 0.41
CA SER A 16 43.92 33.01 0.31
C SER A 16 43.11 32.55 1.52
N TYR A 17 41.78 32.47 1.39
CA TYR A 17 40.96 31.69 2.31
C TYR A 17 41.35 30.23 2.14
N SER A 18 42.18 29.71 3.05
CA SER A 18 42.44 28.28 3.14
C SER A 18 41.14 27.61 3.60
N SER A 19 40.35 27.13 2.66
CA SER A 19 39.31 26.13 2.90
C SER A 19 40.02 24.87 3.39
N SER A 20 40.13 24.68 4.71
CA SER A 20 40.52 23.38 5.25
C SER A 20 39.43 22.40 4.83
N ALA A 21 39.76 21.47 3.92
CA ALA A 21 38.96 20.28 3.76
C ALA A 21 38.86 19.63 5.14
N ASP A 22 37.65 19.46 5.66
CA ASP A 22 37.40 18.89 6.99
C ASP A 22 38.13 17.55 7.10
N ASP A 23 39.28 17.53 7.78
CA ASP A 23 40.10 16.33 7.89
C ASP A 23 39.38 15.38 8.85
N LEU A 24 39.24 14.11 8.45
CA LEU A 24 38.46 13.16 9.24
C LEU A 24 39.10 13.01 10.63
N THR A 25 38.30 13.07 11.67
CA THR A 25 38.74 12.68 13.02
C THR A 25 39.26 11.23 12.98
N HIS A 26 40.16 10.90 13.91
CA HIS A 26 40.74 9.56 13.98
C HIS A 26 39.68 8.45 14.02
N GLU A 27 38.60 8.64 14.79
CA GLU A 27 37.50 7.67 14.89
C GLU A 27 36.67 7.57 13.60
N GLN A 28 36.46 8.68 12.87
CA GLN A 28 35.80 8.67 11.56
C GLN A 28 36.63 7.90 10.52
N TRP A 29 37.96 8.06 10.55
CA TRP A 29 38.87 7.32 9.68
C TRP A 29 38.88 5.82 10.01
N GLN A 30 38.92 5.45 11.29
CA GLN A 30 38.78 4.05 11.74
C GLN A 30 37.44 3.44 11.33
N PHE A 31 36.34 4.19 11.48
CA PHE A 31 35.01 3.75 11.04
C PHE A 31 34.95 3.50 9.54
N LYS A 32 35.52 4.40 8.73
CA LYS A 32 35.58 4.23 7.28
C LYS A 32 36.34 2.96 6.91
N GLN A 33 37.51 2.72 7.49
CA GLN A 33 38.27 1.49 7.24
C GLN A 33 37.52 0.24 7.65
N ALA A 34 36.88 0.25 8.83
CA ALA A 34 36.03 -0.87 9.25
C ALA A 34 34.92 -1.10 8.21
N LEU A 35 34.32 -0.05 7.67
CA LEU A 35 33.28 -0.21 6.67
C LEU A 35 33.79 -0.76 5.33
N ASP A 36 34.97 -0.31 4.90
CA ASP A 36 35.64 -0.72 3.67
C ASP A 36 36.12 -2.18 3.73
N SER A 37 36.56 -2.64 4.91
CA SER A 37 37.00 -4.02 5.13
C SER A 37 35.86 -5.03 5.27
N PHE A 38 34.60 -4.66 5.06
CA PHE A 38 33.45 -5.54 5.35
C PHE A 38 33.46 -6.92 4.67
N ASN A 39 34.11 -7.05 3.51
CA ASN A 39 34.23 -8.34 2.82
C ASN A 39 35.30 -9.25 3.45
N ASP A 40 36.26 -8.66 4.16
CA ASP A 40 37.22 -9.37 5.01
C ASP A 40 36.67 -9.39 6.45
N LYS A 41 36.02 -10.50 6.81
CA LYS A 41 35.32 -10.64 8.09
C LYS A 41 36.24 -10.46 9.29
N GLU A 42 37.49 -10.93 9.20
CA GLU A 42 38.42 -10.87 10.33
C GLU A 42 38.83 -9.41 10.57
N THR A 43 39.32 -8.74 9.53
CA THR A 43 39.70 -7.32 9.61
C THR A 43 38.52 -6.44 9.99
N PHE A 44 37.32 -6.71 9.44
CA PHE A 44 36.09 -6.03 9.83
C PHE A 44 35.81 -6.13 11.33
N GLN A 45 35.86 -7.34 11.88
CA GLN A 45 35.56 -7.57 13.30
C GLN A 45 36.60 -6.91 14.21
N GLN A 46 37.88 -7.03 13.87
CA GLN A 46 38.95 -6.38 14.63
C GLN A 46 38.79 -4.86 14.67
N LEU A 47 38.55 -4.22 13.51
CA LEU A 47 38.36 -2.76 13.43
C LEU A 47 37.05 -2.32 14.09
N SER A 48 35.96 -3.06 13.87
CA SER A 48 34.65 -2.75 14.47
C SER A 48 34.71 -2.79 15.99
N ASN A 49 35.42 -3.76 16.59
CA ASN A 49 35.52 -3.89 18.05
C ASN A 49 36.20 -2.70 18.72
N LYS A 50 37.11 -2.00 18.05
CA LYS A 50 37.76 -0.78 18.56
C LYS A 50 36.79 0.41 18.66
N LEU A 51 35.68 0.36 17.91
CA LEU A 51 34.73 1.46 17.77
C LEU A 51 33.49 1.29 18.66
N ARG A 52 33.49 0.43 19.68
CA ARG A 52 32.29 0.16 20.51
C ARG A 52 31.65 1.40 21.15
N ASN A 53 32.46 2.41 21.45
CA ASN A 53 32.01 3.68 22.03
C ASN A 53 31.72 4.76 20.98
N TYR A 54 32.03 4.50 19.70
CA TYR A 54 31.81 5.44 18.61
C TYR A 54 30.32 5.56 18.28
N PRO A 55 29.77 6.79 18.11
CA PRO A 55 28.33 6.98 17.89
C PRO A 55 27.73 6.17 16.73
N LEU A 56 28.49 5.90 15.66
CA LEU A 56 28.01 5.13 14.50
C LEU A 56 28.31 3.62 14.58
N TYR A 57 28.81 3.10 15.70
CA TYR A 57 29.06 1.67 15.89
C TYR A 57 27.85 0.79 15.57
N TYR A 58 26.65 1.26 15.94
CA TYR A 58 25.40 0.56 15.68
C TYR A 58 25.17 0.28 14.18
N TYR A 59 25.70 1.11 13.29
CA TYR A 59 25.63 0.88 11.85
C TYR A 59 26.52 -0.30 11.41
N LEU A 60 27.75 -0.39 11.94
CA LEU A 60 28.64 -1.54 11.68
C LEU A 60 27.98 -2.84 12.15
N ARG A 61 27.41 -2.83 13.37
CA ARG A 61 26.66 -3.96 13.91
C ARG A 61 25.44 -4.32 13.07
N TYR A 62 24.66 -3.32 12.64
CA TYR A 62 23.57 -3.57 11.71
C TYR A 62 24.05 -4.23 10.41
N LYS A 63 25.17 -3.76 9.82
CA LYS A 63 25.71 -4.29 8.57
C LYS A 63 26.07 -5.76 8.69
N GLU A 64 26.76 -6.13 9.77
CA GLU A 64 27.15 -7.51 10.11
C GLU A 64 25.93 -8.42 10.32
N LEU A 65 24.99 -8.02 11.20
CA LEU A 65 23.79 -8.82 11.47
C LEU A 65 22.95 -9.01 10.21
N ASN A 66 22.85 -7.97 9.40
CA ASN A 66 22.03 -7.99 8.20
C ASN A 66 22.61 -8.84 7.06
N SER A 67 23.95 -8.94 6.93
CA SER A 67 24.56 -9.75 5.86
C SER A 67 24.42 -11.25 6.12
N ASN A 68 24.43 -11.66 7.39
CA ASN A 68 24.38 -13.06 7.79
C ASN A 68 23.08 -13.46 8.50
N LEU A 69 22.00 -12.70 8.31
CA LEU A 69 20.78 -12.75 9.13
C LEU A 69 20.20 -14.16 9.36
N LYS A 70 20.35 -15.08 8.40
CA LYS A 70 19.86 -16.46 8.51
C LYS A 70 20.60 -17.31 9.56
N HIS A 71 21.83 -16.95 9.89
CA HIS A 71 22.71 -17.68 10.79
C HIS A 71 22.96 -16.94 12.11
N VAL A 72 22.42 -15.72 12.24
CA VAL A 72 22.49 -14.94 13.48
C VAL A 72 21.54 -15.55 14.51
N SER A 73 22.01 -15.70 15.75
CA SER A 73 21.18 -16.22 16.84
C SER A 73 20.06 -15.24 17.22
N THR A 74 18.92 -15.77 17.66
CA THR A 74 17.81 -14.95 18.19
C THR A 74 18.25 -14.04 19.34
N SER A 75 19.18 -14.50 20.18
CA SER A 75 19.73 -13.71 21.30
C SER A 75 20.49 -12.50 20.79
N GLU A 76 21.31 -12.65 19.74
CA GLU A 76 22.09 -11.54 19.20
C GLU A 76 21.20 -10.48 18.54
N ILE A 77 20.13 -10.90 17.85
CA ILE A 77 19.10 -9.98 17.35
C ILE A 77 18.40 -9.27 18.50
N GLN A 78 18.04 -9.99 19.58
CA GLN A 78 17.44 -9.39 20.77
C GLN A 78 18.35 -8.33 21.40
N THR A 79 19.64 -8.62 21.57
CA THR A 79 20.61 -7.68 22.15
C THR A 79 20.75 -6.42 21.29
N PHE A 80 20.77 -6.56 19.96
CA PHE A 80 20.82 -5.39 19.08
C PHE A 80 19.53 -4.57 19.17
N LEU A 81 18.36 -5.23 19.10
CA LEU A 81 17.08 -4.55 19.10
C LEU A 81 16.75 -3.92 20.46
N SER A 82 17.14 -4.52 21.59
CA SER A 82 16.90 -3.92 22.91
C SER A 82 17.62 -2.58 23.08
N ARG A 83 18.71 -2.35 22.35
CA ARG A 83 19.46 -1.08 22.37
C ARG A 83 19.01 -0.11 21.28
N TYR A 84 18.62 -0.61 20.12
CA TYR A 84 18.45 0.20 18.91
C TYR A 84 17.06 0.10 18.25
N GLU A 85 16.06 -0.50 18.89
CA GLU A 85 14.70 -0.72 18.33
C GLU A 85 14.06 0.53 17.72
N ASN A 86 14.28 1.70 18.32
CA ASN A 86 13.69 2.95 17.88
C ASN A 86 14.47 3.66 16.76
N SER A 87 15.70 3.21 16.49
CA SER A 87 16.56 3.74 15.42
C SER A 87 16.11 3.27 14.02
N TYR A 88 16.55 3.99 12.98
CA TYR A 88 16.29 3.59 11.59
C TYR A 88 16.79 2.16 11.28
N PHE A 89 18.03 1.84 11.66
CA PHE A 89 18.63 0.54 11.39
C PHE A 89 18.08 -0.58 12.28
N GLY A 90 17.66 -0.27 13.51
CA GLY A 90 16.90 -1.18 14.37
C GLY A 90 15.57 -1.61 13.73
N LYS A 91 14.73 -0.64 13.34
CA LYS A 91 13.47 -0.91 12.64
C LYS A 91 13.68 -1.69 11.33
N LYS A 92 14.74 -1.35 10.59
CA LYS A 92 15.09 -2.03 9.34
C LYS A 92 15.50 -3.49 9.57
N LEU A 93 16.32 -3.77 10.60
CA LEU A 93 16.72 -5.12 10.96
C LEU A 93 15.53 -5.93 11.48
N GLN A 94 14.75 -5.38 12.42
CA GLN A 94 13.55 -6.02 12.96
C GLN A 94 12.59 -6.43 11.84
N LYS A 95 12.32 -5.54 10.88
CA LYS A 95 11.46 -5.86 9.74
C LYS A 95 11.99 -7.04 8.93
N LYS A 96 13.29 -7.09 8.63
CA LYS A 96 13.91 -8.21 7.89
C LYS A 96 13.87 -9.50 8.70
N TRP A 97 14.14 -9.42 10.01
CA TRP A 97 14.06 -10.53 10.94
C TRP A 97 12.66 -11.12 11.00
N LEU A 98 11.62 -10.29 11.14
CA LEU A 98 10.22 -10.75 11.13
C LEU A 98 9.85 -11.48 9.83
N PHE A 99 10.31 -10.99 8.66
CA PHE A 99 10.07 -11.71 7.40
C PHE A 99 10.80 -13.06 7.34
N LEU A 100 12.01 -13.14 7.89
CA LEU A 100 12.75 -14.40 7.99
C LEU A 100 12.03 -15.39 8.90
N LEU A 101 11.64 -14.96 10.10
CA LEU A 101 10.89 -15.78 11.06
C LEU A 101 9.57 -16.29 10.47
N ALA A 102 8.80 -15.43 9.81
CA ALA A 102 7.56 -15.82 9.15
C ALA A 102 7.80 -16.83 8.02
N LYS A 103 8.91 -16.70 7.28
CA LYS A 103 9.30 -17.66 6.24
C LYS A 103 9.68 -19.02 6.84
N GLN A 104 10.28 -19.03 8.02
CA GLN A 104 10.70 -20.24 8.74
C GLN A 104 9.57 -20.88 9.57
N GLY A 105 8.43 -20.20 9.73
CA GLY A 105 7.35 -20.68 10.60
C GLY A 105 7.65 -20.52 12.10
N GLU A 106 8.62 -19.68 12.45
CA GLU A 106 9.08 -19.41 13.81
C GLU A 106 8.11 -18.47 14.55
N TRP A 107 6.87 -18.91 14.75
CA TRP A 107 5.76 -18.04 15.16
C TRP A 107 5.88 -17.48 16.57
N ASN A 108 6.43 -18.26 17.51
CA ASN A 108 6.67 -17.79 18.88
C ASN A 108 7.70 -16.65 18.91
N ASN A 109 8.81 -16.82 18.17
CA ASN A 109 9.80 -15.77 17.99
C ASN A 109 9.21 -14.59 17.21
N PHE A 110 8.43 -14.83 16.16
CA PHE A 110 7.77 -13.77 15.40
C PHE A 110 6.94 -12.87 16.32
N LEU A 111 6.09 -13.46 17.17
CA LEU A 111 5.24 -12.72 18.10
C LEU A 111 6.06 -11.98 19.16
N ARG A 112 7.19 -12.54 19.60
CA ARG A 112 8.10 -11.88 20.56
C ARG A 112 8.71 -10.60 19.98
N PHE A 113 9.12 -10.62 18.71
CA PHE A 113 9.78 -9.47 18.06
C PHE A 113 8.82 -8.55 17.32
N TYR A 114 7.55 -8.91 17.19
CA TYR A 114 6.58 -8.13 16.42
C TYR A 114 6.21 -6.85 17.15
N THR A 115 6.33 -5.73 16.46
CA THR A 115 5.77 -4.44 16.86
C THR A 115 4.72 -3.99 15.85
N PRO A 116 3.63 -3.34 16.29
CA PRO A 116 2.62 -2.79 15.39
C PRO A 116 3.26 -1.91 14.32
N ASN A 117 2.99 -2.22 13.04
CA ASN A 117 3.59 -1.50 11.91
C ASN A 117 2.64 -1.46 10.72
N LYS A 118 2.92 -0.60 9.74
CA LYS A 118 2.06 -0.37 8.56
C LYS A 118 2.16 -1.43 7.46
N SER A 119 3.03 -2.44 7.59
CA SER A 119 3.19 -3.45 6.55
C SER A 119 2.05 -4.48 6.63
N VAL A 120 1.15 -4.46 5.65
CA VAL A 120 0.08 -5.46 5.53
C VAL A 120 0.60 -6.89 5.61
N LYS A 121 1.74 -7.19 4.97
CA LYS A 121 2.34 -8.54 5.04
C LYS A 121 2.67 -8.94 6.48
N LEU A 122 3.32 -8.05 7.24
CA LEU A 122 3.67 -8.34 8.63
C LEU A 122 2.43 -8.37 9.55
N GLN A 123 1.43 -7.53 9.30
CA GLN A 123 0.16 -7.61 10.04
C GLN A 123 -0.54 -8.96 9.80
N CYS A 124 -0.58 -9.44 8.56
CA CYS A 124 -1.13 -10.76 8.24
C CYS A 124 -0.30 -11.90 8.84
N TYR A 125 1.04 -11.81 8.84
CA TYR A 125 1.87 -12.80 9.54
C TYR A 125 1.69 -12.76 11.06
N ASN A 126 1.46 -11.58 11.66
CA ASN A 126 1.13 -11.48 13.08
C ASN A 126 -0.18 -12.20 13.40
N LEU A 127 -1.23 -11.97 12.61
CA LEU A 127 -2.51 -12.66 12.76
C LEU A 127 -2.38 -14.17 12.53
N HIS A 128 -1.60 -14.58 11.53
CA HIS A 128 -1.27 -15.99 11.29
C HIS A 128 -0.61 -16.59 12.54
N ALA A 129 0.43 -15.94 13.06
CA ALA A 129 1.15 -16.38 14.24
C ALA A 129 0.23 -16.48 15.46
N GLN A 130 -0.69 -15.53 15.66
CA GLN A 130 -1.70 -15.60 16.74
C GLN A 130 -2.57 -16.86 16.60
N ILE A 131 -3.10 -17.13 15.40
CA ILE A 131 -3.97 -18.28 15.12
C ILE A 131 -3.23 -19.60 15.43
N VAL A 132 -2.04 -19.81 14.87
CA VAL A 132 -1.33 -21.10 14.97
C VAL A 132 -0.69 -21.35 16.32
N THR A 133 -0.46 -20.31 17.13
CA THR A 133 0.06 -20.43 18.50
C THR A 133 -1.05 -20.46 19.56
N GLY A 134 -2.32 -20.44 19.15
CA GLY A 134 -3.46 -20.41 20.07
C GLY A 134 -3.59 -19.12 20.89
N LYS A 135 -2.87 -18.05 20.52
CA LYS A 135 -3.01 -16.75 21.17
C LYS A 135 -4.29 -16.06 20.68
N LYS A 136 -4.78 -15.12 21.49
CA LYS A 136 -5.95 -14.29 21.13
C LYS A 136 -5.72 -13.60 19.78
N VAL A 137 -6.58 -13.90 18.82
CA VAL A 137 -6.52 -13.33 17.47
C VAL A 137 -7.19 -11.96 17.47
N ASP A 138 -6.53 -10.95 16.90
CA ASP A 138 -7.13 -9.64 16.70
C ASP A 138 -8.07 -9.65 15.48
N ILE A 139 -9.31 -10.07 15.73
CA ILE A 139 -10.36 -10.17 14.69
C ILE A 139 -10.67 -8.80 14.07
N LYS A 140 -10.53 -7.71 14.82
CA LYS A 140 -10.79 -6.36 14.29
C LYS A 140 -9.78 -6.01 13.21
N ILE A 141 -8.48 -6.24 13.46
CA ILE A 141 -7.42 -6.02 12.46
C ILE A 141 -7.61 -6.97 11.27
N ALA A 142 -7.93 -8.24 11.52
CA ALA A 142 -8.19 -9.21 10.45
C ALA A 142 -9.32 -8.76 9.51
N LYS A 143 -10.44 -8.27 10.06
CA LYS A 143 -11.57 -7.73 9.29
C LYS A 143 -11.20 -6.47 8.53
N MET A 144 -10.46 -5.53 9.13
CA MET A 144 -9.99 -4.32 8.44
C MET A 144 -9.06 -4.64 7.26
N LEU A 145 -8.21 -5.66 7.40
CA LEU A 145 -7.36 -6.13 6.31
C LEU A 145 -8.15 -6.84 5.22
N TRP A 146 -9.22 -7.54 5.59
CA TRP A 146 -10.08 -8.26 4.66
C TRP A 146 -10.98 -7.31 3.86
N LEU A 147 -11.62 -6.33 4.52
CA LEU A 147 -12.63 -5.43 3.94
C LEU A 147 -11.96 -4.24 3.22
N VAL A 148 -11.31 -4.54 2.09
CA VAL A 148 -10.63 -3.55 1.25
C VAL A 148 -11.00 -3.72 -0.23
N ASP A 149 -10.79 -2.66 -1.00
CA ASP A 149 -11.10 -2.55 -2.43
C ASP A 149 -10.03 -3.15 -3.36
N HIS A 150 -9.11 -3.95 -2.82
CA HIS A 150 -7.96 -4.50 -3.53
C HIS A 150 -7.56 -5.90 -3.11
N SER A 151 -6.73 -6.54 -3.94
CA SER A 151 -6.09 -7.80 -3.58
C SER A 151 -5.07 -7.56 -2.47
N GLN A 152 -5.14 -8.36 -1.43
CA GLN A 152 -4.13 -8.35 -0.37
C GLN A 152 -2.97 -9.30 -0.72
N PRO A 153 -1.80 -9.14 -0.09
CA PRO A 153 -0.69 -10.08 -0.25
C PRO A 153 -1.07 -11.50 0.17
N LYS A 154 -0.45 -12.50 -0.48
CA LYS A 154 -0.62 -13.95 -0.19
C LYS A 154 -0.45 -14.32 1.30
N SER A 155 0.35 -13.55 2.06
CA SER A 155 0.50 -13.72 3.51
C SER A 155 -0.82 -13.63 4.29
N CYS A 156 -1.86 -13.02 3.71
CA CYS A 156 -3.17 -12.85 4.33
C CYS A 156 -4.13 -14.01 4.05
N ASP A 157 -3.82 -14.91 3.09
CA ASP A 157 -4.75 -15.95 2.65
C ASP A 157 -5.13 -16.88 3.81
N PHE A 158 -4.15 -17.33 4.60
CA PHE A 158 -4.39 -18.16 5.80
C PHE A 158 -5.33 -17.49 6.81
N VAL A 159 -5.13 -16.19 7.05
CA VAL A 159 -5.95 -15.40 7.98
C VAL A 159 -7.37 -15.27 7.45
N PHE A 160 -7.53 -15.08 6.14
CA PHE A 160 -8.85 -14.96 5.53
C PHE A 160 -9.60 -16.29 5.50
N ASP A 161 -8.91 -17.39 5.25
CA ASP A 161 -9.49 -18.73 5.38
C ASP A 161 -9.94 -18.99 6.82
N TYR A 162 -9.15 -18.60 7.82
CA TYR A 162 -9.58 -18.63 9.23
C TYR A 162 -10.86 -17.82 9.48
N LEU A 163 -10.97 -16.60 8.92
CA LEU A 163 -12.18 -15.79 9.05
C LEU A 163 -13.41 -16.47 8.45
N TYR A 164 -13.27 -17.14 7.31
CA TYR A 164 -14.37 -17.87 6.67
C TYR A 164 -14.76 -19.12 7.45
N GLN A 165 -13.78 -19.93 7.87
CA GLN A 165 -14.01 -21.19 8.59
C GLN A 165 -14.69 -20.98 9.95
N ASN A 166 -14.45 -19.84 10.59
CA ASN A 166 -15.04 -19.49 11.89
C ASN A 166 -16.26 -18.57 11.77
N SER A 167 -16.84 -18.42 10.58
CA SER A 167 -18.01 -17.56 10.32
C SER A 167 -17.84 -16.11 10.81
N LEU A 168 -16.60 -15.62 10.87
CA LEU A 168 -16.28 -14.26 11.32
C LEU A 168 -16.56 -13.22 10.23
N VAL A 169 -16.61 -13.64 8.97
CA VAL A 169 -17.06 -12.84 7.82
C VAL A 169 -18.43 -13.36 7.39
N SER A 170 -19.46 -12.54 7.57
CA SER A 170 -20.82 -12.86 7.14
C SER A 170 -21.01 -12.66 5.64
N GLU A 171 -22.06 -13.26 5.07
CA GLU A 171 -22.41 -13.06 3.66
C GLU A 171 -22.64 -11.57 3.32
N ALA A 172 -23.23 -10.79 4.23
CA ALA A 172 -23.38 -9.35 4.07
C ALA A 172 -22.03 -8.62 3.90
N MET A 173 -21.02 -9.03 4.68
CA MET A 173 -19.66 -8.49 4.60
C MET A 173 -18.95 -8.91 3.30
N ILE A 174 -19.20 -10.14 2.81
CA ILE A 174 -18.79 -10.59 1.47
C ILE A 174 -19.30 -9.64 0.39
N TRP A 175 -20.59 -9.30 0.45
CA TRP A 175 -21.20 -8.35 -0.47
C TRP A 175 -20.60 -6.95 -0.37
N GLU A 176 -20.35 -6.45 0.85
CA GLU A 176 -19.68 -5.17 1.05
C GLU A 176 -18.32 -5.10 0.34
N ARG A 177 -17.50 -6.14 0.49
CA ARG A 177 -16.22 -6.22 -0.23
C ARG A 177 -16.39 -6.32 -1.74
N ILE A 178 -17.38 -7.09 -2.22
CA ILE A 178 -17.68 -7.17 -3.65
C ILE A 178 -18.02 -5.80 -4.22
N GLU A 179 -18.80 -4.99 -3.50
CA GLU A 179 -19.17 -3.64 -3.93
C GLU A 179 -17.96 -2.69 -4.00
N LEU A 180 -17.07 -2.72 -3.00
CA LEU A 180 -15.80 -1.99 -3.03
C LEU A 180 -14.96 -2.36 -4.26
N LEU A 181 -14.85 -3.66 -4.54
CA LEU A 181 -14.10 -4.17 -5.68
C LEU A 181 -14.75 -3.80 -7.02
N ALA A 182 -16.09 -3.79 -7.09
CA ALA A 182 -16.83 -3.45 -8.30
C ALA A 182 -16.58 -1.99 -8.69
N LYS A 183 -16.59 -1.07 -7.70
CA LYS A 183 -16.22 0.35 -7.90
C LYS A 183 -14.82 0.50 -8.49
N LYS A 184 -13.88 -0.39 -8.14
CA LYS A 184 -12.52 -0.44 -8.70
C LYS A 184 -12.36 -1.35 -9.93
N ASN A 185 -13.45 -1.84 -10.50
CA ASN A 185 -13.47 -2.73 -11.68
C ASN A 185 -12.70 -4.05 -11.49
N ARG A 186 -12.55 -4.56 -10.27
CA ARG A 186 -11.75 -5.76 -9.96
C ARG A 186 -12.55 -7.07 -10.06
N PHE A 187 -13.18 -7.31 -11.21
CA PHE A 187 -14.11 -8.44 -11.39
C PHE A 187 -13.45 -9.82 -11.30
N LYS A 188 -12.15 -9.95 -11.60
CA LYS A 188 -11.41 -11.20 -11.35
C LYS A 188 -11.41 -11.59 -9.87
N LEU A 189 -11.19 -10.62 -8.98
CA LEU A 189 -11.19 -10.85 -7.53
C LEU A 189 -12.61 -11.07 -7.00
N ILE A 190 -13.60 -10.32 -7.52
CA ILE A 190 -15.02 -10.56 -7.21
C ILE A 190 -15.39 -12.02 -7.50
N ASN A 191 -15.00 -12.55 -8.66
CA ASN A 191 -15.31 -13.93 -9.03
C ASN A 191 -14.63 -14.96 -8.11
N SER A 192 -13.45 -14.66 -7.58
CA SER A 192 -12.79 -15.51 -6.59
C SER A 192 -13.56 -15.53 -5.28
N ILE A 193 -13.91 -14.35 -4.76
CA ILE A 193 -14.62 -14.18 -3.48
C ILE A 193 -16.06 -14.73 -3.56
N ALA A 194 -16.74 -14.56 -4.68
CA ALA A 194 -18.09 -15.04 -4.91
C ALA A 194 -18.24 -16.57 -4.75
N LYS A 195 -17.13 -17.33 -4.81
CA LYS A 195 -17.14 -18.76 -4.49
C LYS A 195 -17.58 -19.07 -3.06
N ARG A 196 -17.49 -18.08 -2.15
CA ARG A 196 -17.89 -18.18 -0.75
C ARG A 196 -19.36 -17.78 -0.49
N LEU A 197 -20.08 -17.32 -1.52
CA LEU A 197 -21.51 -16.98 -1.41
C LEU A 197 -22.38 -18.21 -1.62
N ASN A 198 -23.54 -18.22 -0.95
CA ASN A 198 -24.59 -19.22 -1.17
C ASN A 198 -25.18 -19.10 -2.58
N SER A 199 -25.42 -17.87 -3.03
CA SER A 199 -25.90 -17.60 -4.39
C SER A 199 -24.98 -16.62 -5.13
N LYS A 200 -24.73 -16.92 -6.41
CA LYS A 200 -23.85 -16.13 -7.29
C LYS A 200 -24.62 -15.35 -8.35
N THR A 201 -25.95 -15.43 -8.37
CA THR A 201 -26.81 -14.86 -9.42
C THR A 201 -26.53 -13.37 -9.64
N TRP A 202 -26.49 -12.58 -8.57
CA TRP A 202 -26.21 -11.15 -8.65
C TRP A 202 -24.78 -10.85 -9.12
N VAL A 203 -23.80 -11.66 -8.74
CA VAL A 203 -22.41 -11.54 -9.24
C VAL A 203 -22.36 -11.83 -10.74
N GLN A 204 -23.08 -12.84 -11.21
CA GLN A 204 -23.16 -13.18 -12.63
C GLN A 204 -23.81 -12.06 -13.44
N LEU A 205 -24.92 -11.49 -12.95
CA LEU A 205 -25.55 -10.32 -13.56
C LEU A 205 -24.59 -9.12 -13.59
N TRP A 206 -23.88 -8.85 -12.50
CA TRP A 206 -22.90 -7.77 -12.45
C TRP A 206 -21.76 -7.99 -13.44
N ASN A 207 -21.29 -9.23 -13.62
CA ASN A 207 -20.33 -9.57 -14.66
C ASN A 207 -20.88 -9.30 -16.07
N LYS A 208 -22.13 -9.68 -16.35
CA LYS A 208 -22.79 -9.39 -17.64
C LYS A 208 -22.85 -7.87 -17.88
N MET A 209 -23.30 -7.11 -16.88
CA MET A 209 -23.34 -5.66 -16.90
C MET A 209 -21.95 -5.04 -17.10
N HIS A 210 -20.92 -5.57 -16.43
CA HIS A 210 -19.55 -5.11 -16.58
C HIS A 210 -18.99 -5.37 -17.98
N LYS A 211 -19.30 -6.51 -18.60
CA LYS A 211 -18.79 -6.85 -19.94
C LYS A 211 -19.53 -6.09 -21.03
N ASN A 212 -20.86 -6.06 -20.98
CA ASN A 212 -21.72 -5.55 -22.05
C ASN A 212 -22.79 -4.59 -21.48
N PRO A 213 -22.42 -3.40 -20.98
CA PRO A 213 -23.35 -2.54 -20.26
C PRO A 213 -24.51 -2.07 -21.14
N ASN A 214 -24.28 -1.68 -22.40
CA ASN A 214 -25.38 -1.23 -23.28
C ASN A 214 -26.44 -2.31 -23.51
N ARG A 215 -26.00 -3.54 -23.85
CA ARG A 215 -26.92 -4.67 -24.08
C ARG A 215 -27.62 -5.09 -22.79
N THR A 216 -26.91 -5.10 -21.67
CA THR A 216 -27.48 -5.52 -20.38
C THR A 216 -28.49 -4.50 -19.87
N LEU A 217 -28.22 -3.20 -19.96
CA LEU A 217 -29.15 -2.12 -19.58
C LEU A 217 -30.42 -2.13 -20.45
N ALA A 218 -30.28 -2.36 -21.76
CA ALA A 218 -31.43 -2.40 -22.68
C ALA A 218 -32.43 -3.52 -22.35
N ASN A 219 -31.96 -4.63 -21.78
CA ASN A 219 -32.77 -5.81 -21.43
C ASN A 219 -32.90 -5.98 -19.92
N PHE A 220 -32.66 -4.93 -19.13
CA PHE A 220 -32.64 -5.03 -17.68
C PHE A 220 -34.08 -5.08 -17.13
N ALA A 221 -34.45 -6.21 -16.52
CA ALA A 221 -35.81 -6.49 -16.05
C ALA A 221 -35.85 -7.08 -14.62
N GLU A 222 -34.78 -6.87 -13.85
CA GLU A 222 -34.71 -7.37 -12.47
C GLU A 222 -35.56 -6.51 -11.52
N PRO A 223 -36.05 -7.08 -10.39
CA PRO A 223 -36.79 -6.31 -9.41
C PRO A 223 -35.97 -5.16 -8.82
N ASP A 224 -36.65 -4.13 -8.32
CA ASP A 224 -35.99 -3.02 -7.63
C ASP A 224 -35.48 -3.46 -6.26
N LEU A 225 -34.18 -3.71 -6.21
CA LEU A 225 -33.43 -4.11 -5.03
C LEU A 225 -32.20 -3.21 -4.91
N SER A 226 -31.67 -3.09 -3.69
CA SER A 226 -30.44 -2.33 -3.45
C SER A 226 -29.29 -2.79 -4.36
N ILE A 227 -29.14 -4.12 -4.55
CA ILE A 227 -28.10 -4.70 -5.41
C ILE A 227 -28.32 -4.43 -6.91
N THR A 228 -29.56 -4.50 -7.40
CA THR A 228 -29.86 -4.26 -8.82
C THR A 228 -29.65 -2.79 -9.17
N ARG A 229 -30.04 -1.87 -8.29
CA ARG A 229 -29.68 -0.45 -8.39
C ARG A 229 -28.16 -0.25 -8.48
N LYS A 230 -27.36 -0.88 -7.62
CA LYS A 230 -25.89 -0.78 -7.68
C LYS A 230 -25.31 -1.33 -8.99
N ILE A 231 -25.85 -2.42 -9.51
CA ILE A 231 -25.47 -3.00 -10.81
C ILE A 231 -25.80 -2.01 -11.96
N ILE A 232 -26.99 -1.42 -11.96
CA ILE A 232 -27.40 -0.40 -12.94
C ILE A 232 -26.42 0.78 -12.91
N LEU A 233 -26.17 1.36 -11.74
CA LEU A 233 -25.27 2.51 -11.59
C LEU A 233 -23.86 2.18 -12.11
N HIS A 234 -23.34 0.98 -11.82
CA HIS A 234 -22.06 0.52 -12.36
C HIS A 234 -22.07 0.45 -13.89
N GLY A 235 -23.12 -0.14 -14.46
CA GLY A 235 -23.30 -0.26 -15.91
C GLY A 235 -23.32 1.09 -16.62
N ILE A 236 -24.11 2.03 -16.10
CA ILE A 236 -24.22 3.39 -16.66
C ILE A 236 -22.88 4.10 -16.60
N ARG A 237 -22.20 4.13 -15.45
CA ARG A 237 -20.86 4.74 -15.30
C ARG A 237 -19.87 4.15 -16.29
N LYS A 238 -19.88 2.83 -16.46
CA LYS A 238 -18.96 2.16 -17.39
C LYS A 238 -19.28 2.52 -18.84
N LEU A 239 -20.56 2.52 -19.23
CA LEU A 239 -20.98 2.87 -20.59
C LEU A 239 -20.67 4.33 -20.91
N ALA A 240 -20.89 5.24 -19.95
CA ALA A 240 -20.68 6.67 -20.12
C ALA A 240 -19.25 7.04 -20.50
N LYS A 241 -18.26 6.24 -20.07
CA LYS A 241 -16.84 6.45 -20.44
C LYS A 241 -16.56 6.32 -21.95
N LYS A 242 -17.43 5.65 -22.70
CA LYS A 242 -17.23 5.38 -24.14
C LYS A 242 -18.40 5.83 -25.02
N GLN A 243 -19.62 5.82 -24.47
CA GLN A 243 -20.86 6.06 -25.19
C GLN A 243 -21.80 6.87 -24.28
N PHE A 244 -21.39 8.12 -23.99
CA PHE A 244 -22.12 9.01 -23.09
C PHE A 244 -23.62 9.13 -23.44
N THR A 245 -23.97 9.44 -24.69
CA THR A 245 -25.36 9.62 -25.12
C THR A 245 -26.23 8.40 -24.83
N LYS A 246 -25.71 7.18 -25.06
CA LYS A 246 -26.44 5.94 -24.74
C LYS A 246 -26.57 5.74 -23.24
N ALA A 247 -25.52 6.00 -22.47
CA ALA A 247 -25.56 5.92 -21.01
C ALA A 247 -26.59 6.90 -20.41
N HIS A 248 -26.62 8.14 -20.90
CA HIS A 248 -27.57 9.16 -20.47
C HIS A 248 -29.01 8.78 -20.81
N LYS A 249 -29.27 8.21 -22.00
CA LYS A 249 -30.58 7.67 -22.38
C LYS A 249 -31.04 6.56 -21.43
N HIS A 250 -30.17 5.59 -21.14
CA HIS A 250 -30.46 4.52 -20.17
C HIS A 250 -30.73 5.08 -18.77
N TRP A 251 -29.95 6.07 -18.34
CA TRP A 251 -30.14 6.69 -17.03
C TRP A 251 -31.49 7.39 -16.91
N LYS A 252 -31.87 8.23 -17.88
CA LYS A 252 -33.18 8.91 -17.90
C LYS A 252 -34.34 7.91 -17.78
N LEU A 253 -34.24 6.77 -18.47
CA LEU A 253 -35.28 5.73 -18.42
C LEU A 253 -35.30 4.97 -17.10
N LEU A 254 -34.13 4.59 -16.56
CA LEU A 254 -34.06 3.73 -15.37
C LEU A 254 -34.26 4.53 -14.08
N GLN A 255 -33.89 5.81 -14.05
CA GLN A 255 -34.06 6.68 -12.89
C GLN A 255 -35.54 6.80 -12.47
N THR A 256 -36.48 6.73 -13.42
CA THR A 256 -37.93 6.78 -13.13
C THR A 256 -38.51 5.41 -12.74
N LYS A 257 -37.81 4.31 -13.02
CA LYS A 257 -38.28 2.94 -12.81
C LYS A 257 -37.80 2.31 -11.51
N TYR A 258 -36.69 2.80 -10.95
CA TYR A 258 -36.07 2.26 -9.75
C TYR A 258 -35.92 3.37 -8.71
N ALA A 259 -36.13 3.03 -7.44
CA ALA A 259 -36.12 3.95 -6.31
C ALA A 259 -34.69 4.34 -5.90
N PHE A 260 -33.90 4.96 -6.78
CA PHE A 260 -32.57 5.45 -6.42
C PHE A 260 -32.65 6.52 -5.32
N SER A 261 -31.73 6.45 -4.36
CA SER A 261 -31.58 7.52 -3.35
C SER A 261 -31.08 8.82 -3.99
N ALA A 262 -31.37 9.96 -3.35
CA ALA A 262 -30.84 11.26 -3.77
C ALA A 262 -29.30 11.24 -3.90
N THR A 263 -28.60 10.57 -2.98
CA THR A 263 -27.14 10.37 -3.06
C THR A 263 -26.72 9.61 -4.31
N GLN A 264 -27.39 8.50 -4.64
CA GLN A 264 -27.08 7.72 -5.85
C GLN A 264 -27.33 8.52 -7.13
N ILE A 265 -28.42 9.29 -7.17
CA ILE A 265 -28.76 10.16 -8.29
C ILE A 265 -27.67 11.23 -8.46
N GLY A 266 -27.34 11.97 -7.40
CA GLY A 266 -26.36 13.06 -7.45
C GLY A 266 -24.95 12.57 -7.77
N GLU A 267 -24.51 11.44 -7.21
CA GLU A 267 -23.23 10.82 -7.57
C GLU A 267 -23.17 10.44 -9.06
N LEU A 268 -24.22 9.79 -9.57
CA LEU A 268 -24.23 9.36 -10.97
C LEU A 268 -24.33 10.55 -11.93
N GLN A 269 -25.12 11.56 -11.61
CA GLN A 269 -25.18 12.79 -12.40
C GLN A 269 -23.81 13.46 -12.49
N ARG A 270 -23.08 13.56 -11.37
CA ARG A 270 -21.69 14.04 -11.35
C ARG A 270 -20.79 13.24 -12.28
N ASP A 271 -20.83 11.92 -12.18
CA ASP A 271 -20.03 11.04 -13.04
C ASP A 271 -20.39 11.21 -14.53
N LEU A 272 -21.68 11.40 -14.83
CA LEU A 272 -22.17 11.61 -16.19
C LEU A 272 -21.71 12.95 -16.77
N ALA A 273 -21.76 14.05 -16.02
CA ALA A 273 -21.27 15.34 -16.52
C ALA A 273 -19.74 15.36 -16.70
N ILE A 274 -19.00 14.69 -15.82
CA ILE A 274 -17.56 14.49 -16.03
C ILE A 274 -17.33 13.70 -17.32
N ALA A 275 -18.14 12.67 -17.58
CA ALA A 275 -18.03 11.87 -18.80
C ALA A 275 -18.43 12.64 -20.08
N SER A 276 -19.42 13.55 -20.01
CA SER A 276 -19.87 14.36 -21.13
C SER A 276 -18.81 15.35 -21.59
N SER A 277 -18.02 15.92 -20.68
CA SER A 277 -16.94 16.89 -21.00
C SER A 277 -15.94 16.40 -22.06
N LYS A 278 -15.81 15.09 -22.22
CA LYS A 278 -14.89 14.46 -23.17
C LYS A 278 -15.54 14.02 -24.48
N GLN A 279 -16.86 14.08 -24.59
CA GLN A 279 -17.63 13.35 -25.60
C GLN A 279 -18.83 14.10 -26.19
N ASP A 280 -19.29 15.19 -25.55
CA ASP A 280 -20.53 15.86 -25.93
C ASP A 280 -20.32 17.38 -26.11
N PRO A 281 -20.65 17.96 -27.27
CA PRO A 281 -20.58 19.41 -27.50
C PRO A 281 -21.41 20.22 -26.50
N MET A 282 -22.47 19.63 -25.93
CA MET A 282 -23.31 20.25 -24.90
C MET A 282 -22.82 19.96 -23.47
N ALA A 283 -21.58 19.48 -23.28
CA ALA A 283 -21.05 19.15 -21.96
C ALA A 283 -21.25 20.24 -20.89
N MET A 284 -21.16 21.51 -21.28
CA MET A 284 -21.33 22.64 -20.38
C MET A 284 -22.73 22.71 -19.75
N THR A 285 -23.78 22.30 -20.45
CA THR A 285 -25.15 22.29 -19.90
C THR A 285 -25.33 21.20 -18.85
N PHE A 286 -24.68 20.05 -19.04
CA PHE A 286 -24.68 18.97 -18.04
C PHE A 286 -23.88 19.34 -16.79
N LEU A 287 -22.77 20.08 -16.94
CA LEU A 287 -21.93 20.51 -15.82
C LEU A 287 -22.60 21.58 -14.96
N THR A 288 -23.30 22.55 -15.57
CA THR A 288 -23.99 23.61 -14.83
C THR A 288 -25.22 23.12 -14.07
N ALA A 289 -25.87 22.05 -14.54
CA ALA A 289 -27.02 21.44 -13.89
C ALA A 289 -26.69 20.76 -12.53
N ILE A 290 -25.41 20.55 -12.21
CA ILE A 290 -24.95 19.87 -10.98
C ILE A 290 -24.55 20.85 -9.89
N ASN A 291 -24.31 22.12 -10.24
CA ASN A 291 -23.95 23.19 -9.30
C ASN A 291 -25.18 23.88 -8.66
N LYS A 292 -26.38 23.32 -8.84
CA LYS A 292 -27.62 23.75 -8.18
C LYS A 292 -28.10 22.64 -7.25
#